data_AF-A0A3D3QAH5-F1
#
_entry.id   AF-A0A3D3QAH5-F1
#
_cell.length_a   1.000
_cell.length_b   1.000
_cell.length_c   1.000
_cell.angle_alpha   90.00
_cell.angle_beta   90.00
_cell.angle_gamma   90.00
#
_symmetry.space_group_name_H-M   'P 1'
#
loop_
_entity.id
_entity.type
_entity.pdbx_description
1 polymer ?
#
loop_
_entity_poly.entity_id
_entity_poly.type
_entity_poly.pdbx_seq_one_letter_code
_entity_poly.pdbx_strand_id
1 'polypeptide(L)'
;EIDQGQYDRIREVLFVSSAAMLISRRAWTRVGRPDERYVSHHEDLDFCWRARLAGFRVLMAPNAVARHRGAGAKGERDRTAPARVRYHRERAALASVLKN
;
A
#
# COMPACT_ATOMS: atom_id res chain seq x y z
N GLU A 1 -0.36 -6.75 16.08
CA GLU A 1 -1.02 -7.97 16.55
C GLU A 1 0.01 -9.10 16.54
N ILE A 2 -0.13 -10.09 17.42
CA ILE A 2 0.77 -11.26 17.45
C ILE A 2 0.28 -12.27 16.41
N ASP A 3 1.18 -12.84 15.63
CA ASP A 3 0.85 -13.89 14.66
C ASP A 3 0.55 -15.21 15.38
N GLN A 4 -0.69 -15.68 15.22
CA GLN A 4 -1.22 -16.95 15.72
C GLN A 4 -1.69 -17.84 14.55
N GLY A 5 -1.17 -17.62 13.33
CA GLY A 5 -1.57 -18.29 12.10
C GLY A 5 -2.71 -17.60 11.35
N GLN A 6 -3.13 -16.40 11.78
CA GLN A 6 -4.16 -15.62 11.08
C GLN A 6 -3.68 -15.10 9.71
N TYR A 7 -2.38 -15.20 9.43
CA TYR A 7 -1.78 -14.84 8.16
C TYR A 7 -1.39 -16.05 7.30
N ASP A 8 -1.69 -17.29 7.69
CA ASP A 8 -1.27 -18.50 6.95
C ASP A 8 -2.15 -18.84 5.74
N ARG A 9 -3.22 -18.08 5.51
CA ARG A 9 -4.18 -18.33 4.44
C ARG A 9 -4.33 -17.12 3.53
N ILE A 10 -4.69 -17.39 2.28
CA ILE A 10 -5.08 -16.33 1.35
C ILE A 10 -6.29 -15.61 1.95
N ARG A 11 -6.16 -14.29 2.15
CA ARG A 11 -7.20 -13.48 2.75
C ARG A 11 -7.46 -12.23 1.94
N GLU A 12 -8.72 -11.87 1.84
CA GLU A 12 -9.09 -10.59 1.28
C GLU A 12 -8.81 -9.46 2.28
N VAL A 13 -8.09 -8.43 1.83
CA VAL A 13 -7.63 -7.30 2.65
C VAL A 13 -7.95 -5.98 1.95
N LEU A 14 -7.93 -4.87 2.69
CA LEU A 14 -8.19 -3.56 2.10
C LEU A 14 -7.10 -3.17 1.08
N PHE A 15 -5.84 -3.37 1.44
CA PHE A 15 -4.68 -3.06 0.61
C PHE A 15 -3.51 -3.99 0.90
N VAL A 16 -2.56 -4.04 -0.03
CA VAL A 16 -1.25 -4.68 0.11
C VAL A 16 -0.15 -3.69 -0.26
N SER A 17 1.06 -3.88 0.23
CA SER A 17 2.16 -2.96 -0.06
C SER A 17 2.60 -3.04 -1.53
N SER A 18 2.82 -1.88 -2.15
CA SER A 18 3.44 -1.78 -3.48
C SER A 18 4.83 -2.40 -3.57
N ALA A 19 5.51 -2.61 -2.44
CA ALA A 19 6.81 -3.29 -2.37
C ALA A 19 6.77 -4.75 -2.87
N ALA A 20 5.60 -5.40 -2.82
CA ALA A 20 5.40 -6.78 -3.25
C ALA A 20 3.95 -7.01 -3.72
N MET A 21 3.52 -6.24 -4.72
CA MET A 21 2.16 -6.31 -5.28
C MET A 21 2.18 -6.85 -6.71
N LEU A 22 1.35 -7.85 -7.00
CA LEU A 22 1.07 -8.31 -8.35
C LEU A 22 -0.33 -7.84 -8.77
N ILE A 23 -0.43 -7.22 -9.96
CA ILE A 23 -1.66 -6.62 -10.45
C ILE A 23 -2.04 -7.29 -11.77
N SER A 24 -3.28 -7.77 -11.88
CA SER A 24 -3.77 -8.30 -13.16
C SER A 24 -3.85 -7.18 -14.21
N ARG A 25 -3.59 -7.53 -15.48
CA ARG A 25 -3.70 -6.56 -16.57
C ARG A 25 -5.08 -5.90 -16.64
N ARG A 26 -6.15 -6.67 -16.36
CA ARG A 26 -7.54 -6.18 -16.33
C ARG A 26 -7.73 -5.12 -15.23
N ALA A 27 -7.23 -5.37 -14.03
CA ALA A 27 -7.30 -4.39 -12.94
C ALA A 27 -6.50 -3.13 -13.29
N TRP A 28 -5.28 -3.29 -13.81
CA TRP A 28 -4.45 -2.15 -14.22
C TRP A 28 -5.12 -1.27 -15.28
N THR A 29 -5.69 -1.88 -16.33
CA THR A 29 -6.40 -1.15 -17.39
C THR A 29 -7.68 -0.47 -16.89
N ARG A 30 -8.42 -1.07 -15.94
CA ARG A 30 -9.67 -0.51 -15.44
C ARG A 30 -9.48 0.56 -14.37
N VAL A 31 -8.50 0.38 -13.49
CA VAL A 31 -8.23 1.26 -12.33
C VAL A 31 -7.31 2.41 -12.72
N GLY A 32 -6.45 2.23 -13.72
CA GLY A 32 -5.43 3.20 -14.11
C GLY A 32 -4.21 3.18 -13.18
N ARG A 33 -3.26 4.09 -13.39
CA ARG A 33 -1.99 4.12 -12.63
C ARG A 33 -2.23 4.51 -11.15
N PRO A 34 -1.27 4.24 -10.24
CA PRO A 34 -1.21 4.90 -8.95
C PRO A 34 -1.25 6.42 -9.13
N ASP A 35 -1.87 7.11 -8.19
CA ASP A 35 -2.04 8.56 -8.27
C ASP A 35 -0.73 9.26 -7.86
N GLU A 36 -0.10 9.94 -8.82
CA GLU A 36 1.22 10.55 -8.66
C GLU A 36 1.22 11.73 -7.65
N ARG A 37 0.05 12.16 -7.17
CA ARG A 37 -0.08 13.15 -6.09
C ARG A 37 0.31 12.59 -4.72
N TYR A 38 0.36 11.27 -4.55
CA TYR A 38 0.86 10.61 -3.35
C TYR A 38 2.38 10.51 -3.39
N VAL A 39 3.05 11.25 -2.49
CA VAL A 39 4.52 11.31 -2.42
C VAL A 39 5.01 10.28 -1.41
N SER A 40 5.22 9.05 -1.91
CA SER A 40 5.85 7.92 -1.19
C SER A 40 5.09 7.35 0.01
N HIS A 41 3.81 7.72 0.18
CA HIS A 41 2.94 7.19 1.23
C HIS A 41 1.52 7.07 0.69
N HIS A 42 0.84 5.98 1.06
CA HIS A 42 -0.59 5.71 0.80
C HIS A 42 -0.97 5.53 -0.69
N GLU A 43 -0.02 5.55 -1.62
CA GLU A 43 -0.31 5.29 -3.02
C GLU A 43 -0.84 3.87 -3.27
N ASP A 44 -0.37 2.91 -2.45
CA ASP A 44 -0.79 1.52 -2.46
C ASP A 44 -2.18 1.33 -1.85
N LEU A 45 -2.47 2.00 -0.74
CA LEU A 45 -3.80 2.09 -0.13
C LEU A 45 -4.81 2.65 -1.13
N ASP A 46 -4.51 3.81 -1.73
CA ASP A 46 -5.36 4.47 -2.71
C ASP A 46 -5.65 3.58 -3.92
N PHE A 47 -4.61 2.97 -4.49
CA PHE A 47 -4.76 2.10 -5.64
C PHE A 47 -5.63 0.87 -5.31
N CYS A 48 -5.36 0.20 -4.19
CA CYS A 48 -6.12 -0.97 -3.76
C CYS A 48 -7.58 -0.63 -3.45
N TRP A 49 -7.83 0.52 -2.81
CA TRP A 49 -9.19 0.99 -2.54
C TRP A 49 -9.96 1.22 -3.84
N ARG A 50 -9.37 1.93 -4.80
CA ARG A 50 -9.97 2.11 -6.14
C ARG A 50 -10.19 0.79 -6.86
N ALA A 51 -9.28 -0.17 -6.73
CA ALA A 51 -9.45 -1.51 -7.28
C ALA A 51 -10.67 -2.23 -6.68
N ARG A 52 -10.88 -2.12 -5.37
CA ARG A 52 -12.07 -2.66 -4.70
C ARG A 52 -13.35 -1.98 -5.17
N LEU A 53 -13.37 -0.64 -5.29
CA LEU A 53 -14.50 0.10 -5.83
C LEU A 53 -14.81 -0.26 -7.29
N ALA A 54 -13.79 -0.67 -8.06
CA ALA A 54 -13.93 -1.18 -9.43
C ALA A 54 -14.32 -2.67 -9.51
N GLY A 55 -14.63 -3.32 -8.38
CA GLY A 55 -15.10 -4.71 -8.30
C GLY A 55 -13.99 -5.77 -8.29
N PHE A 56 -12.72 -5.38 -8.14
CA PHE A 56 -11.62 -6.33 -7.98
C PHE A 56 -11.39 -6.69 -6.52
N ARG A 57 -10.91 -7.92 -6.28
CA ARG A 57 -10.50 -8.38 -4.96
C ARG A 57 -9.03 -8.06 -4.75
N VAL A 58 -8.68 -7.65 -3.53
CA VAL A 58 -7.29 -7.47 -3.10
C VAL A 58 -6.97 -8.57 -2.10
N LEU A 59 -5.99 -9.40 -2.42
CA LEU A 59 -5.67 -10.62 -1.67
C LEU A 59 -4.26 -10.53 -1.10
N MET A 60 -4.11 -10.88 0.17
CA MET A 60 -2.83 -11.20 0.77
C MET A 60 -2.54 -12.68 0.50
N ALA A 61 -1.38 -12.98 -0.09
CA ALA A 61 -0.95 -14.33 -0.47
C ALA A 61 0.28 -14.73 0.36
N PRO A 62 0.13 -15.53 1.43
CA PRO A 62 1.21 -15.73 2.40
C PRO A 62 2.42 -16.49 1.88
N ASN A 63 2.21 -17.33 0.87
CA ASN A 63 3.29 -18.09 0.23
C ASN A 63 4.09 -17.23 -0.78
N ALA A 64 3.63 -16.03 -1.12
CA ALA A 64 4.31 -15.13 -2.05
C ALA A 64 5.20 -14.13 -1.28
N VAL A 65 6.42 -14.55 -0.96
CA VAL A 65 7.33 -13.80 -0.09
C VAL A 65 8.36 -13.01 -0.91
N ALA A 66 8.46 -11.71 -0.65
CA ALA A 66 9.52 -10.83 -1.17
C ALA A 66 10.29 -10.17 -0.01
N ARG A 67 11.60 -9.99 -0.19
CA ARG A 67 12.46 -9.32 0.80
C ARG A 67 12.63 -7.84 0.44
N HIS A 68 12.02 -6.97 1.22
CA HIS A 68 12.16 -5.52 1.07
C HIS A 68 13.09 -4.94 2.14
N ARG A 69 14.05 -4.09 1.75
CA ARG A 69 14.95 -3.43 2.70
C ARG A 69 14.19 -2.34 3.45
N GLY A 70 13.66 -2.68 4.62
CA GLY A 70 12.93 -1.78 5.51
C GLY A 70 13.81 -0.72 6.19
N ALA A 71 14.62 0.03 5.45
CA ALA A 71 15.57 1.03 5.99
C ALA A 71 14.88 2.05 6.92
N GLY A 72 13.61 2.37 6.68
CA GLY A 72 12.82 3.25 7.56
C GLY A 72 12.55 2.62 8.93
N ALA A 73 12.06 1.37 8.96
CA ALA A 73 11.79 0.65 10.20
C ALA A 73 13.07 0.33 10.99
N LYS A 74 14.19 0.11 10.29
CA LYS A 74 15.51 -0.11 10.90
C LYS A 74 16.18 1.16 11.41
N GLY A 75 15.60 2.34 11.15
CA GLY A 75 16.23 3.63 11.50
C GLY A 75 17.51 3.92 10.71
N GLU A 76 17.72 3.22 9.59
CA GLU A 76 18.83 3.47 8.66
C GLU A 76 18.55 4.67 7.75
N ARG A 77 17.30 5.17 7.73
CA ARG A 77 16.97 6.47 7.13
C ARG A 77 17.31 7.57 8.12
N ASP A 78 17.86 8.66 7.59
CA ASP A 78 18.12 9.86 8.37
C ASP A 78 16.85 10.27 9.13
N ARG A 79 16.96 10.28 10.46
CA ARG A 79 15.85 10.56 11.39
C ARG A 79 15.53 12.05 11.46
N THR A 80 16.36 12.90 10.87
CA THR A 80 16.02 14.28 10.56
C THR A 80 15.06 14.34 9.36
N ALA A 81 14.01 13.52 9.38
CA ALA A 81 12.99 13.51 8.34
C ALA A 81 12.51 14.96 8.16
N PRO A 82 12.77 15.60 7.00
CA PRO A 82 12.43 16.99 6.82
C PRO A 82 10.94 17.18 7.10
N ALA A 83 10.52 18.35 7.61
CA ALA A 83 9.10 18.66 7.84
C ALA A 83 8.20 18.27 6.64
N ARG A 84 8.77 18.27 5.43
CA ARG A 84 8.17 17.80 4.18
C ARG A 84 7.71 16.34 4.20
N VAL A 85 8.45 15.39 4.78
CA VAL A 85 8.07 13.96 4.82
C VAL A 85 6.82 13.76 5.67
N ARG A 86 6.79 14.37 6.87
CA ARG A 86 5.60 14.36 7.73
C ARG A 86 4.41 15.02 7.02
N TYR A 87 4.62 16.20 6.44
CA TYR A 87 3.59 16.90 5.66
C TYR A 87 2.99 16.00 4.56
N HIS A 88 3.82 15.34 3.75
CA HIS A 88 3.33 14.47 2.69
C HIS A 88 2.55 13.27 3.21
N ARG A 89 2.96 12.69 4.34
CA ARG A 89 2.24 11.57 4.98
C ARG A 89 0.86 12.00 5.49
N GLU A 90 0.77 13.10 6.23
CA GLU A 90 -0.51 13.60 6.76
C GLU A 90 -1.45 14.01 5.62
N ARG A 91 -0.93 14.73 4.62
CA ARG A 91 -1.69 15.10 3.42
C ARG A 91 -2.21 13.87 2.69
N ALA A 92 -1.37 12.84 2.53
CA ALA A 92 -1.74 11.59 1.89
C ALA A 92 -2.84 10.85 2.66
N ALA A 93 -2.77 10.81 3.99
CA ALA A 93 -3.80 10.21 4.83
C ALA A 93 -5.17 10.88 4.64
N LEU A 94 -5.21 12.22 4.67
CA LEU A 94 -6.44 12.98 4.41
C LEU A 94 -6.94 12.79 2.98
N ALA A 95 -6.04 12.80 1.99
CA ALA A 95 -6.40 12.58 0.60
C ALA A 95 -7.02 11.19 0.37
N SER A 96 -6.52 10.14 1.02
CA SER A 96 -7.07 8.78 0.89
C SER A 96 -8.51 8.67 1.34
N VAL A 97 -8.87 9.37 2.44
CA VAL A 97 -10.22 9.36 3.01
C VAL A 97 -11.20 10.23 2.22
N LEU A 98 -10.73 11.34 1.64
CA LEU A 98 -11.60 12.27 0.89
C LEU A 98 -11.80 11.85 -0.57
N LYS A 99 -10.88 11.07 -1.14
CA LYS A 99 -10.89 10.72 -2.57
C LYS A 99 -11.75 9.49 -2.90
N ASN A 100 -11.84 8.53 -1.99
CA ASN A 100 -12.47 7.22 -2.20
C ASN A 100 -13.71 7.05 -1.32
#